data_AF-A0A2J8L6J6-F1
#
_entry.id   AF-A0A2J8L6J6-F1
#
_cell.length_a   1.000
_cell.length_b   1.000
_cell.length_c   1.000
_cell.angle_alpha   90.00
_cell.angle_beta   90.00
_cell.angle_gamma   90.00
#
_symmetry.space_group_name_H-M   'P 1'
#
loop_
_entity.id
_entity.type
_entity.pdbx_description
1 polymer ?
#
loop_
_entity_poly.entity_id
_entity_poly.type
_entity_poly.pdbx_seq_one_letter_code
_entity_poly.pdbx_strand_id
1 'polypeptide(L)'
;ARPPGFPVLSGDFFSYADREDHYWTGYYTSRPFYKSLDRVLEAHLRGAEVLYSLAAAHARRSGLAGRYPLSDFTLLTEARRTLGLFQHHDAITGTAKEAVVVDYGVRLLRSLVNLKQVIIHAAHYLVLGDKETYHFDPEAPFLQVDDTRLSHDALPERTVIQLDSSPSPPSTHRFVVLFNPLEQERFSMVSLLVNSPRVRVLSEESQPLAVQISAHWSSATEAVPDVYQVSVPVRLPALGLGVLQLQLGLDGHRTLPSSVRIY
;
A
#
# COMPACT_ATOMS: atom_id res chain seq x y z
N ALA A 1 -5.65 -16.66 40.64
CA ALA A 1 -5.41 -16.47 42.08
C ALA A 1 -4.08 -15.74 42.26
N ARG A 2 -4.00 -14.73 43.13
CA ARG A 2 -2.76 -13.98 43.41
C ARG A 2 -1.83 -14.82 44.30
N PRO A 3 -0.52 -14.92 44.02
CA PRO A 3 0.41 -15.56 44.94
C PRO A 3 0.50 -14.72 46.23
N PRO A 4 0.38 -15.33 47.43
CA PRO A 4 0.45 -14.61 48.70
C PRO A 4 1.84 -13.97 48.88
N GLY A 5 1.87 -12.74 49.40
CA GLY A 5 3.11 -12.03 49.74
C GLY A 5 3.71 -11.13 48.65
N PHE A 6 3.18 -11.12 47.41
CA PHE A 6 3.68 -10.23 46.35
C PHE A 6 2.86 -8.95 46.23
N PRO A 7 3.49 -7.76 46.07
CA PRO A 7 2.77 -6.51 45.82
C PRO A 7 2.04 -6.55 44.47
N VAL A 8 0.96 -5.78 44.35
CA VAL A 8 0.28 -5.54 43.06
C VAL A 8 0.84 -4.23 42.50
N LEU A 9 1.24 -4.24 41.23
CA LEU A 9 1.74 -3.07 40.52
C LEU A 9 0.96 -2.90 39.21
N SER A 10 0.61 -1.65 38.88
CA SER A 10 -0.07 -1.27 37.64
C SER A 10 0.54 0.03 37.10
N GLY A 11 0.61 0.17 35.78
CA GLY A 11 1.21 1.32 35.09
C GLY A 11 2.22 0.87 34.04
N ASP A 12 3.03 1.81 33.56
CA ASP A 12 4.20 1.54 32.72
C ASP A 12 5.49 1.99 33.43
N PHE A 13 6.60 1.88 32.71
CA PHE A 13 7.92 2.32 33.18
C PHE A 13 8.53 3.35 32.22
N PHE A 14 7.70 4.25 31.69
CA PHE A 14 8.15 5.36 30.86
C PHE A 14 8.05 6.70 31.61
N SER A 15 8.99 7.64 31.41
CA SER A 15 10.22 7.51 30.62
C SER A 15 11.41 7.10 31.49
N TYR A 16 12.21 6.15 30.99
CA TYR A 16 13.40 5.64 31.66
C TYR A 16 14.50 6.70 31.74
N ALA A 17 15.17 6.79 32.89
CA ALA A 17 16.42 7.52 33.09
C ALA A 17 17.37 6.62 33.88
N ASP A 18 18.61 6.47 33.42
CA ASP A 18 19.64 5.69 34.11
C ASP A 18 20.42 6.53 35.12
N ARG A 19 20.42 7.86 34.95
CA ARG A 19 21.08 8.85 35.83
C ARG A 19 20.28 10.15 35.84
N GLU A 20 20.15 10.75 37.03
CA GLU A 20 19.65 12.12 37.23
C GLU A 20 18.55 12.55 36.23
N ASP A 21 18.89 13.46 35.32
CA ASP A 21 18.02 14.05 34.30
C ASP A 21 18.27 13.49 32.88
N HIS A 22 19.04 12.40 32.75
CA HIS A 22 19.32 11.71 31.49
C HIS A 22 18.14 10.82 31.08
N TYR A 23 17.01 11.42 30.72
CA TYR A 23 15.85 10.68 30.23
C TYR A 23 16.06 10.17 28.80
N TRP A 24 15.78 8.89 28.58
CA TRP A 24 15.93 8.22 27.28
C TRP A 24 14.69 8.43 26.41
N THR A 25 14.26 9.68 26.24
CA THR A 25 13.10 10.02 25.39
C THR A 25 13.50 10.29 23.94
N GLY A 26 14.78 10.52 23.66
CA GLY A 26 15.26 10.83 22.31
C GLY A 26 14.99 9.70 21.30
N TYR A 27 15.11 8.44 21.72
CA TYR A 27 14.89 7.29 20.81
C TYR A 27 13.41 7.14 20.39
N TYR A 28 12.47 7.84 21.04
CA TYR A 28 11.08 7.92 20.58
C TYR A 28 10.98 8.57 19.19
N THR A 29 11.94 9.43 18.81
CA THR A 29 11.95 10.15 17.53
C THR A 29 13.13 9.79 16.63
N SER A 30 14.27 9.37 17.18
CA SER A 30 15.49 9.07 16.41
C SER A 30 15.22 8.26 15.14
N ARG A 31 15.74 8.71 14.00
CA ARG A 31 15.56 8.08 12.68
C ARG A 31 14.07 7.86 12.31
N PRO A 32 13.26 8.93 12.25
CA PRO A 32 11.81 8.83 12.09
C PRO A 32 11.39 8.23 10.75
N PHE A 33 12.24 8.34 9.72
CA PHE A 33 12.01 7.72 8.43
C PHE A 33 11.78 6.20 8.55
N TYR A 34 12.64 5.48 9.26
CA TYR A 34 12.52 4.03 9.40
C TYR A 34 11.40 3.62 10.37
N LYS A 35 11.08 4.45 11.37
CA LYS A 35 9.86 4.27 12.19
C LYS A 35 8.59 4.36 11.35
N SER A 36 8.56 5.25 10.35
CA SER A 36 7.45 5.33 9.39
C SER A 36 7.44 4.12 8.44
N LEU A 37 8.61 3.74 7.91
CA LEU A 37 8.73 2.58 7.02
C LEU A 37 8.31 1.26 7.68
N ASP A 38 8.55 1.09 8.99
CA ASP A 38 8.05 -0.02 9.80
C ASP A 38 6.52 -0.16 9.72
N ARG A 39 5.79 0.95 9.95
CA ARG A 39 4.32 0.95 9.87
C ARG A 39 3.80 0.69 8.46
N VAL A 40 4.51 1.21 7.44
CA VAL A 40 4.18 0.90 6.05
C VAL A 40 4.35 -0.59 5.78
N LEU A 41 5.48 -1.19 6.20
CA LEU A 41 5.75 -2.61 6.01
C LEU A 41 4.74 -3.48 6.78
N GLU A 42 4.44 -3.14 8.04
CA GLU A 42 3.44 -3.83 8.86
C GLU A 42 2.07 -3.87 8.18
N ALA A 43 1.59 -2.73 7.68
CA ALA A 43 0.31 -2.64 6.98
C ALA A 43 0.29 -3.48 5.69
N HIS A 44 1.37 -3.44 4.90
CA HIS A 44 1.50 -4.25 3.68
C HIS A 44 1.59 -5.74 3.99
N LEU A 45 2.28 -6.13 5.07
CA LEU A 45 2.41 -7.52 5.48
C LEU A 45 1.04 -8.10 5.82
N ARG A 46 0.28 -7.40 6.66
CA ARG A 46 -1.11 -7.79 6.97
C ARG A 46 -1.96 -7.90 5.71
N GLY A 47 -1.91 -6.90 4.83
CA GLY A 47 -2.70 -6.90 3.60
C GLY A 47 -2.36 -8.07 2.66
N ALA A 48 -1.06 -8.32 2.47
CA ALA A 48 -0.56 -9.42 1.66
C ALA A 48 -0.94 -10.79 2.24
N GLU A 49 -0.84 -10.99 3.55
CA GLU A 49 -1.23 -12.23 4.21
C GLU A 49 -2.72 -12.54 4.05
N VAL A 50 -3.58 -11.52 4.19
CA VAL A 50 -5.02 -11.68 3.99
C VAL A 50 -5.33 -12.06 2.54
N LEU A 51 -4.84 -11.28 1.57
CA LEU A 51 -5.09 -11.55 0.15
C LEU A 51 -4.54 -12.91 -0.29
N TYR A 52 -3.30 -13.23 0.10
CA TYR A 52 -2.70 -14.53 -0.18
C TYR A 52 -3.55 -15.66 0.39
N SER A 53 -4.01 -15.54 1.63
CA SER A 53 -4.82 -16.57 2.28
C SER A 53 -6.16 -16.78 1.57
N LEU A 54 -6.84 -15.69 1.19
CA LEU A 54 -8.08 -15.74 0.43
C LEU A 54 -7.89 -16.38 -0.95
N ALA A 55 -6.87 -15.94 -1.69
CA ALA A 55 -6.54 -16.46 -3.02
C ALA A 55 -6.14 -17.94 -2.97
N ALA A 56 -5.22 -18.32 -2.08
CA ALA A 56 -4.77 -19.70 -1.91
C ALA A 56 -5.90 -20.64 -1.47
N ALA A 57 -6.77 -20.20 -0.55
CA ALA A 57 -7.92 -20.99 -0.13
C ALA A 57 -8.92 -21.19 -1.27
N HIS A 58 -9.19 -20.13 -2.05
CA HIS A 58 -10.05 -20.22 -3.23
C HIS A 58 -9.45 -21.16 -4.29
N ALA A 59 -8.16 -20.98 -4.65
CA ALA A 59 -7.47 -21.82 -5.62
C ALA A 59 -7.50 -23.32 -5.24
N ARG A 60 -7.32 -23.65 -3.96
CA ARG A 60 -7.46 -25.03 -3.48
C ARG A 60 -8.88 -25.58 -3.66
N ARG A 61 -9.91 -24.81 -3.27
CA ARG A 61 -11.31 -25.26 -3.41
C ARG A 61 -11.72 -25.41 -4.87
N SER A 62 -11.19 -24.58 -5.76
CA SER A 62 -11.47 -24.63 -7.20
C SER A 62 -10.61 -25.63 -7.97
N GLY A 63 -9.73 -26.40 -7.31
CA GLY A 63 -8.83 -27.34 -8.00
C GLY A 63 -7.70 -26.69 -8.79
N LEU A 64 -7.48 -25.38 -8.63
CA LEU A 64 -6.50 -24.57 -9.35
C LEU A 64 -5.22 -24.29 -8.53
N ALA A 65 -5.00 -25.02 -7.44
CA ALA A 65 -3.83 -24.85 -6.56
C ALA A 65 -2.50 -24.97 -7.32
N GLY A 66 -2.42 -25.79 -8.36
CA GLY A 66 -1.23 -25.94 -9.20
C GLY A 66 -0.97 -24.77 -10.15
N ARG A 67 -1.94 -23.88 -10.37
CA ARG A 67 -1.78 -22.68 -11.22
C ARG A 67 -1.42 -21.43 -10.41
N TYR A 68 -1.80 -21.37 -9.14
CA TYR A 68 -1.52 -20.22 -8.26
C TYR A 68 -0.11 -20.31 -7.64
N PRO A 69 0.66 -19.21 -7.55
CA PRO A 69 2.03 -19.22 -7.04
C PRO A 69 2.09 -19.41 -5.51
N LEU A 70 1.91 -20.65 -5.05
CA LEU A 70 2.02 -20.97 -3.62
C LEU A 70 3.41 -20.68 -3.03
N SER A 71 4.45 -20.60 -3.89
CA SER A 71 5.81 -20.19 -3.54
C SER A 71 5.89 -18.78 -2.92
N ASP A 72 4.91 -17.91 -3.18
CA ASP A 72 4.82 -16.57 -2.58
C ASP A 72 4.76 -16.61 -1.05
N PHE A 73 4.41 -17.74 -0.44
CA PHE A 73 4.50 -17.91 1.01
C PHE A 73 5.91 -17.69 1.58
N THR A 74 6.94 -17.98 0.78
CA THR A 74 8.34 -17.71 1.16
C THR A 74 8.59 -16.21 1.29
N LEU A 75 8.04 -15.39 0.39
CA LEU A 75 8.12 -13.93 0.44
C LEU A 75 7.45 -13.36 1.70
N LEU A 76 6.27 -13.87 2.06
CA LEU A 76 5.60 -13.53 3.32
C LEU A 76 6.45 -13.90 4.54
N THR A 77 7.07 -15.08 4.52
CA THR A 77 7.92 -15.55 5.62
C THR A 77 9.14 -14.67 5.82
N GLU A 78 9.81 -14.27 4.74
CA GLU A 78 10.95 -13.34 4.81
C GLU A 78 10.54 -11.95 5.28
N ALA A 79 9.38 -11.45 4.84
CA ALA A 79 8.86 -10.17 5.32
C ALA A 79 8.53 -10.19 6.83
N ARG A 80 7.94 -11.27 7.36
CA ARG A 80 7.73 -11.47 8.81
C ARG A 80 9.04 -11.46 9.59
N ARG A 81 10.06 -12.16 9.09
CA ARG A 81 11.40 -12.20 9.72
C ARG A 81 12.04 -10.83 9.76
N THR A 82 11.97 -10.09 8.66
CA THR A 82 12.49 -8.71 8.58
C THR A 82 11.76 -7.79 9.56
N LEU A 83 10.42 -7.80 9.58
CA LEU A 83 9.65 -6.96 10.49
C LEU A 83 9.96 -7.32 11.95
N GLY A 84 10.03 -8.61 12.28
CA GLY A 84 10.41 -9.10 13.61
C GLY A 84 11.82 -8.70 14.04
N LEU A 85 12.81 -8.78 13.12
CA LEU A 85 14.16 -8.28 13.36
C LEU A 85 14.17 -6.77 13.62
N PHE A 86 13.37 -6.00 12.88
CA PHE A 86 13.31 -4.55 13.03
C PHE A 86 12.66 -4.12 14.36
N GLN A 87 11.92 -5.01 15.03
CA GLN A 87 11.44 -4.75 16.39
C GLN A 87 12.54 -4.85 17.47
N HIS A 88 13.77 -5.23 17.09
CA HIS A 88 14.93 -5.17 17.99
C HIS A 88 15.07 -3.78 18.61
N HIS A 89 15.46 -3.71 19.88
CA HIS A 89 15.51 -2.48 20.66
C HIS A 89 16.63 -1.51 20.25
N ASP A 90 17.46 -1.86 19.26
CA ASP A 90 18.36 -0.91 18.56
C ASP A 90 17.97 -0.61 17.11
N ALA A 91 16.94 -1.29 16.60
CA ALA A 91 16.45 -1.14 15.25
C ALA A 91 15.34 -0.07 15.18
N ILE A 92 14.11 -0.40 15.58
CA ILE A 92 12.96 0.54 15.58
C ILE A 92 13.21 1.78 16.45
N THR A 93 14.02 1.66 17.49
CA THR A 93 14.44 2.78 18.36
C THR A 93 15.38 3.76 17.67
N GLY A 94 16.08 3.32 16.62
CA GLY A 94 17.01 4.14 15.86
C GLY A 94 18.34 4.40 16.58
N THR A 95 18.74 3.53 17.52
CA THR A 95 19.98 3.65 18.31
C THR A 95 21.17 2.86 17.74
N ALA A 96 20.96 2.06 16.69
CA ALA A 96 22.05 1.37 16.01
C ALA A 96 22.98 2.31 15.22
N LYS A 97 24.20 1.83 14.95
CA LYS A 97 25.18 2.51 14.09
C LYS A 97 24.68 2.63 12.65
N GLU A 98 25.19 3.61 11.92
CA GLU A 98 24.73 3.95 10.57
C GLU A 98 24.73 2.75 9.61
N ALA A 99 25.82 1.98 9.54
CA ALA A 99 25.90 0.81 8.66
C ALA A 99 24.84 -0.26 8.98
N VAL A 100 24.47 -0.41 10.26
CA VAL A 100 23.45 -1.37 10.70
C VAL A 100 22.05 -0.86 10.34
N VAL A 101 21.83 0.46 10.43
CA VAL A 101 20.57 1.09 10.02
C VAL A 101 20.36 0.98 8.51
N VAL A 102 21.43 1.14 7.71
CA VAL A 102 21.38 0.90 6.27
C VAL A 102 20.98 -0.56 5.96
N ASP A 103 21.56 -1.54 6.66
CA ASP A 103 21.16 -2.95 6.51
C ASP A 103 19.66 -3.16 6.85
N TYR A 104 19.17 -2.58 7.94
CA TYR A 104 17.74 -2.60 8.26
C TYR A 104 16.89 -1.96 7.14
N GLY A 105 17.27 -0.78 6.67
CA GLY A 105 16.59 -0.07 5.60
C GLY A 105 16.47 -0.91 4.32
N VAL A 106 17.57 -1.50 3.87
CA VAL A 106 17.61 -2.37 2.68
C VAL A 106 16.69 -3.59 2.85
N ARG A 107 16.69 -4.23 4.03
CA ARG A 107 15.80 -5.37 4.32
C ARG A 107 14.33 -4.97 4.30
N LEU A 108 14.00 -3.82 4.94
CA LEU A 108 12.64 -3.28 4.97
C LEU A 108 12.13 -3.00 3.55
N LEU A 109 12.92 -2.30 2.73
CA LEU A 109 12.56 -1.99 1.35
C LEU A 109 12.37 -3.26 0.51
N ARG A 110 13.32 -4.20 0.58
CA ARG A 110 13.20 -5.48 -0.14
C ARG A 110 11.94 -6.24 0.26
N SER A 111 11.63 -6.28 1.56
CA SER A 111 10.42 -6.94 2.06
C SER A 111 9.16 -6.23 1.58
N LEU A 112 9.15 -4.90 1.53
CA LEU A 112 8.02 -4.13 1.01
C LEU A 112 7.76 -4.43 -0.48
N VAL A 113 8.82 -4.49 -1.29
CA VAL A 113 8.72 -4.87 -2.72
C VAL A 113 8.16 -6.28 -2.88
N ASN A 114 8.69 -7.24 -2.10
CA ASN A 114 8.20 -8.63 -2.11
C ASN A 114 6.71 -8.70 -1.75
N LEU A 115 6.26 -7.96 -0.73
CA LEU A 115 4.85 -7.93 -0.32
C LEU A 115 3.94 -7.35 -1.40
N LYS A 116 4.39 -6.30 -2.11
CA LYS A 116 3.66 -5.74 -3.25
C LYS A 116 3.48 -6.77 -4.36
N GLN A 117 4.48 -7.61 -4.63
CA GLN A 117 4.36 -8.72 -5.58
C GLN A 117 3.30 -9.75 -5.14
N VAL A 118 3.32 -10.17 -3.87
CA VAL A 118 2.30 -11.09 -3.33
C VAL A 118 0.89 -10.50 -3.47
N ILE A 119 0.73 -9.21 -3.18
CA ILE A 119 -0.53 -8.48 -3.35
C ILE A 119 -0.97 -8.48 -4.82
N ILE A 120 -0.07 -8.18 -5.76
CA ILE A 120 -0.34 -8.22 -7.20
C ILE A 120 -0.82 -9.61 -7.64
N HIS A 121 -0.11 -10.67 -7.27
CA HIS A 121 -0.45 -12.04 -7.69
C HIS A 121 -1.79 -12.50 -7.11
N ALA A 122 -2.03 -12.22 -5.82
CA ALA A 122 -3.27 -12.56 -5.15
C ALA A 122 -4.46 -11.75 -5.71
N ALA A 123 -4.28 -10.44 -5.92
CA ALA A 123 -5.30 -9.58 -6.49
C ALA A 123 -5.65 -10.00 -7.94
N HIS A 124 -4.65 -10.25 -8.79
CA HIS A 124 -4.87 -10.76 -10.16
C HIS A 124 -5.73 -12.03 -10.14
N TYR A 125 -5.36 -13.01 -9.31
CA TYR A 125 -6.16 -14.23 -9.18
C TYR A 125 -7.59 -13.92 -8.72
N LEU A 126 -7.77 -13.06 -7.73
CA LEU A 126 -9.06 -12.78 -7.10
C LEU A 126 -10.01 -11.94 -7.96
N VAL A 127 -9.53 -10.99 -8.77
CA VAL A 127 -10.39 -10.12 -9.60
C VAL A 127 -10.92 -10.80 -10.87
N LEU A 128 -10.31 -11.90 -11.33
CA LEU A 128 -10.80 -12.60 -12.52
C LEU A 128 -12.17 -13.24 -12.27
N GLY A 129 -13.17 -12.96 -13.12
CA GLY A 129 -14.47 -13.62 -13.02
C GLY A 129 -14.38 -15.12 -13.30
N ASP A 130 -13.70 -15.50 -14.39
CA ASP A 130 -13.41 -16.89 -14.73
C ASP A 130 -11.98 -17.28 -14.31
N LYS A 131 -11.88 -18.12 -13.29
CA LYS A 131 -10.58 -18.56 -12.76
C LYS A 131 -9.84 -19.52 -13.70
N GLU A 132 -10.52 -20.16 -14.67
CA GLU A 132 -9.84 -21.03 -15.64
C GLU A 132 -8.95 -20.24 -16.59
N THR A 133 -9.25 -18.96 -16.80
CA THR A 133 -8.43 -18.04 -17.61
C THR A 133 -7.19 -17.52 -16.88
N TYR A 134 -7.07 -17.80 -15.58
CA TYR A 134 -5.89 -17.38 -14.82
C TYR A 134 -4.63 -18.10 -15.29
N HIS A 135 -3.63 -17.30 -15.67
CA HIS A 135 -2.29 -17.73 -15.98
C HIS A 135 -1.30 -16.94 -15.13
N PHE A 136 -0.46 -17.65 -14.38
CA PHE A 136 0.62 -17.03 -13.64
C PHE A 136 1.83 -16.85 -14.55
N ASP A 137 2.22 -15.59 -14.77
CA ASP A 137 3.42 -15.22 -15.49
C ASP A 137 4.24 -14.22 -14.64
N PRO A 138 5.40 -14.63 -14.08
CA PRO A 138 6.24 -13.74 -13.29
C PRO A 138 6.97 -12.69 -14.14
N GLU A 139 7.13 -12.89 -15.45
CA GLU A 139 7.81 -11.95 -16.34
C GLU A 139 6.86 -10.86 -16.85
N ALA A 140 5.56 -11.15 -16.91
CA ALA A 140 4.51 -10.23 -17.35
C ALA A 140 3.39 -10.09 -16.30
N PRO A 141 3.65 -9.39 -15.17
CA PRO A 141 2.65 -9.20 -14.13
C PRO A 141 1.41 -8.44 -14.64
N PHE A 142 0.22 -8.95 -14.32
CA PHE A 142 -1.05 -8.38 -14.77
C PHE A 142 -1.37 -7.01 -14.17
N LEU A 143 -0.94 -6.76 -12.93
CA LEU A 143 -1.10 -5.48 -12.23
C LEU A 143 0.26 -4.83 -12.01
N GLN A 144 0.27 -3.50 -11.95
CA GLN A 144 1.42 -2.70 -11.57
C GLN A 144 1.22 -2.11 -10.17
N VAL A 145 2.33 -1.78 -9.50
CA VAL A 145 2.30 -1.11 -8.19
C VAL A 145 1.83 0.34 -8.31
N ASP A 146 1.17 0.85 -7.27
CA ASP A 146 0.67 2.23 -7.21
C ASP A 146 1.74 3.24 -6.77
N ASP A 147 2.83 2.77 -6.17
CA ASP A 147 4.03 3.54 -5.87
C ASP A 147 5.30 2.68 -5.89
N THR A 148 6.44 3.35 -6.09
CA THR A 148 7.79 2.78 -5.99
C THR A 148 8.66 3.62 -5.08
N ARG A 149 9.76 3.04 -4.57
CA ARG A 149 10.79 3.76 -3.81
C ARG A 149 12.14 3.50 -4.45
N LEU A 150 12.88 4.55 -4.75
CA LEU A 150 14.20 4.45 -5.37
C LEU A 150 15.23 3.77 -4.46
N SER A 151 15.20 4.12 -3.17
CA SER A 151 16.11 3.62 -2.14
C SER A 151 15.40 3.51 -0.79
N HIS A 152 16.07 2.88 0.19
CA HIS A 152 15.49 2.63 1.50
C HIS A 152 15.26 3.90 2.33
N ASP A 153 15.80 5.03 1.90
CA ASP A 153 15.72 6.36 2.49
C ASP A 153 15.01 7.37 1.57
N ALA A 154 14.42 6.91 0.46
CA ALA A 154 13.61 7.72 -0.44
C ALA A 154 12.11 7.65 -0.10
N LEU A 155 11.42 8.78 -0.26
CA LEU A 155 9.96 8.83 -0.22
C LEU A 155 9.36 8.01 -1.38
N PRO A 156 8.13 7.48 -1.22
CA PRO A 156 7.48 6.76 -2.31
C PRO A 156 7.05 7.72 -3.41
N GLU A 157 7.34 7.35 -4.66
CA GLU A 157 6.90 8.02 -5.88
C GLU A 157 5.67 7.30 -6.42
N ARG A 158 4.56 8.03 -6.59
CA ARG A 158 3.30 7.44 -7.02
C ARG A 158 3.28 7.24 -8.54
N THR A 159 2.72 6.13 -8.98
CA THR A 159 2.57 5.80 -10.40
C THR A 159 1.56 6.75 -11.07
N VAL A 160 1.96 7.38 -12.17
CA VAL A 160 1.08 8.21 -13.01
C VAL A 160 0.41 7.32 -14.05
N ILE A 161 -0.91 7.21 -13.97
CA ILE A 161 -1.72 6.41 -14.89
C ILE A 161 -1.82 7.14 -16.24
N GLN A 162 -1.29 6.48 -17.26
CA GLN A 162 -1.28 6.99 -18.63
C GLN A 162 -2.61 6.67 -19.34
N LEU A 163 -3.47 7.68 -19.50
CA LEU A 163 -4.77 7.57 -20.19
C LEU A 163 -4.65 7.84 -21.69
N ASP A 164 -3.80 8.78 -22.07
CA ASP A 164 -3.68 9.27 -23.46
C ASP A 164 -2.67 8.46 -24.29
N SER A 165 -1.88 7.60 -23.63
CA SER A 165 -0.94 6.71 -24.28
C SER A 165 -1.68 5.52 -24.87
N SER A 166 -1.69 5.41 -26.19
CA SER A 166 -2.19 4.25 -26.92
C SER A 166 -1.15 3.12 -26.87
N PRO A 167 -1.28 2.05 -26.06
CA PRO A 167 -0.72 0.78 -26.47
C PRO A 167 -1.54 0.27 -27.66
N SER A 168 -0.91 -0.45 -28.58
CA SER A 168 -1.59 -1.22 -29.61
C SER A 168 -1.86 -2.63 -29.05
N PRO A 169 -3.12 -3.11 -28.98
CA PRO A 169 -4.37 -2.45 -29.36
C PRO A 169 -4.81 -1.41 -28.31
N PRO A 170 -5.51 -0.33 -28.73
CA PRO A 170 -5.93 0.75 -27.85
C PRO A 170 -6.93 0.24 -26.82
N SER A 171 -6.46 -0.10 -25.62
CA SER A 171 -7.34 -0.17 -24.46
C SER A 171 -7.61 1.27 -24.01
N THR A 172 -8.81 1.75 -24.32
CA THR A 172 -9.34 3.04 -23.86
C THR A 172 -9.57 3.10 -22.34
N HIS A 173 -9.35 1.98 -21.65
CA HIS A 173 -9.62 1.81 -20.24
C HIS A 173 -8.35 1.37 -19.49
N ARG A 174 -8.16 1.95 -18.31
CA ARG A 174 -7.23 1.51 -17.28
C ARG A 174 -8.04 1.02 -16.10
N PHE A 175 -7.57 -0.02 -15.43
CA PHE A 175 -8.24 -0.57 -14.25
C PHE A 175 -7.38 -0.33 -13.03
N VAL A 176 -8.01 0.07 -11.93
CA VAL A 176 -7.37 0.22 -10.62
C VAL A 176 -8.05 -0.72 -9.66
N VAL A 177 -7.28 -1.61 -9.06
CA VAL A 177 -7.75 -2.55 -8.05
C VAL A 177 -7.46 -1.98 -6.67
N LEU A 178 -8.49 -1.90 -5.84
CA LEU A 178 -8.43 -1.39 -4.47
C LEU A 178 -8.69 -2.53 -3.51
N PHE A 179 -7.93 -2.62 -2.43
CA PHE A 179 -8.12 -3.62 -1.40
C PHE A 179 -8.40 -2.98 -0.04
N ASN A 180 -9.44 -3.48 0.64
CA ASN A 180 -9.73 -3.13 2.03
C ASN A 180 -9.29 -4.26 2.97
N PRO A 181 -8.17 -4.12 3.71
CA PRO A 181 -7.69 -5.14 4.63
C PRO A 181 -8.44 -5.19 5.98
N LEU A 182 -9.51 -4.40 6.14
CA LEU A 182 -10.30 -4.34 7.37
C LEU A 182 -11.52 -5.26 7.29
N GLU A 183 -11.92 -5.78 8.44
CA GLU A 183 -13.09 -6.67 8.61
C GLU A 183 -14.44 -5.92 8.57
N GLN A 184 -14.42 -4.64 8.24
CA GLN A 184 -15.59 -3.80 8.12
C GLN A 184 -15.60 -3.06 6.79
N GLU A 185 -16.80 -2.74 6.31
CA GLU A 185 -16.96 -1.86 5.16
C GLU A 185 -16.29 -0.51 5.42
N ARG A 186 -15.65 0.04 4.39
CA ARG A 186 -14.94 1.31 4.47
C ARG A 186 -15.38 2.26 3.37
N PHE A 187 -15.83 3.45 3.76
CA PHE A 187 -15.97 4.58 2.85
C PHE A 187 -14.73 5.48 2.97
N SER A 188 -14.01 5.69 1.87
CA SER A 188 -12.75 6.45 1.87
C SER A 188 -12.58 7.22 0.57
N MET A 189 -11.87 8.34 0.64
CA MET A 189 -11.35 9.01 -0.55
C MET A 189 -10.13 8.25 -1.06
N VAL A 190 -10.10 7.95 -2.35
CA VAL A 190 -8.94 7.39 -3.05
C VAL A 190 -8.40 8.45 -3.99
N SER A 191 -7.11 8.71 -3.93
CA SER A 191 -6.43 9.67 -4.81
C SER A 191 -5.57 8.92 -5.82
N LEU A 192 -5.71 9.21 -7.10
CA LEU A 192 -4.94 8.63 -8.21
C LEU A 192 -4.21 9.73 -8.97
N LEU A 193 -3.04 9.45 -9.52
CA LEU A 193 -2.36 10.37 -10.45
C LEU A 193 -2.61 9.93 -11.88
N VAL A 194 -2.99 10.88 -12.74
CA VAL A 194 -3.26 10.66 -14.16
C VAL A 194 -2.54 11.71 -15.00
N ASN A 195 -2.24 11.38 -16.26
CA ASN A 195 -1.58 12.30 -17.19
C ASN A 195 -2.53 13.25 -17.95
N SER A 196 -3.85 13.18 -17.68
CA SER A 196 -4.86 13.94 -18.42
C SER A 196 -5.97 14.42 -17.50
N PRO A 197 -6.42 15.69 -17.59
CA PRO A 197 -7.53 16.19 -16.79
C PRO A 197 -8.88 15.72 -17.34
N ARG A 198 -8.92 15.08 -18.51
CA ARG A 198 -10.13 14.55 -19.15
C ARG A 198 -10.34 13.11 -18.73
N VAL A 199 -10.55 12.87 -17.44
CA VAL A 199 -10.73 11.53 -16.90
C VAL A 199 -12.16 11.29 -16.44
N ARG A 200 -12.71 10.15 -16.85
CA ARG A 200 -13.94 9.59 -16.28
C ARG A 200 -13.57 8.36 -15.45
N VAL A 201 -14.08 8.31 -14.22
CA VAL A 201 -13.94 7.16 -13.34
C VAL A 201 -15.30 6.46 -13.24
N LEU A 202 -15.31 5.15 -13.46
CA LEU A 202 -16.49 4.30 -13.35
C LEU A 202 -16.29 3.27 -12.23
N SER A 203 -17.38 2.82 -11.62
CA SER A 203 -17.40 1.63 -10.76
C SER A 203 -17.17 0.35 -11.58
N GLU A 204 -17.10 -0.78 -10.89
CA GLU A 204 -17.01 -2.10 -11.50
C GLU A 204 -18.20 -2.38 -12.44
N GLU A 205 -19.41 -1.92 -12.09
CA GLU A 205 -20.63 -2.02 -12.88
C GLU A 205 -20.77 -0.92 -13.96
N SER A 206 -19.66 -0.28 -14.31
CA SER A 206 -19.58 0.81 -15.30
C SER A 206 -20.45 2.03 -14.96
N GLN A 207 -20.78 2.24 -13.69
CA GLN A 207 -21.52 3.43 -13.25
C GLN A 207 -20.56 4.61 -13.04
N PRO A 208 -20.84 5.80 -13.60
CA PRO A 208 -19.96 6.96 -13.41
C PRO A 208 -19.85 7.37 -11.94
N LEU A 209 -18.64 7.64 -11.46
CA LEU A 209 -18.41 8.14 -10.11
C LEU A 209 -18.14 9.64 -10.13
N ALA A 210 -18.59 10.34 -9.08
CA ALA A 210 -18.24 11.73 -8.88
C ALA A 210 -16.76 11.83 -8.49
N VAL A 211 -16.03 12.75 -9.11
CA VAL A 211 -14.59 12.93 -8.89
C VAL A 211 -14.24 14.39 -8.72
N GLN A 212 -13.21 14.66 -7.92
CA GLN A 212 -12.54 15.94 -7.91
C GLN A 212 -11.21 15.84 -8.65
N ILE A 213 -10.95 16.77 -9.56
CA ILE A 213 -9.66 16.87 -10.26
C ILE A 213 -8.90 18.08 -9.71
N SER A 214 -7.64 17.85 -9.34
CA SER A 214 -6.74 18.88 -8.80
C SER A 214 -5.39 18.83 -9.51
N ALA A 215 -4.69 19.96 -9.56
CA ALA A 215 -3.28 19.97 -9.97
C ALA A 215 -2.45 19.13 -8.99
N HIS A 216 -1.45 18.41 -9.49
CA HIS A 216 -0.46 17.75 -8.65
C HIS A 216 0.70 18.71 -8.37
N TRP A 217 1.18 18.75 -7.13
CA TRP A 217 2.21 19.68 -6.68
C TRP A 217 3.42 18.91 -6.18
N SER A 218 4.62 19.22 -6.69
CA SER A 218 5.89 18.67 -6.21
C SER A 218 6.40 19.43 -4.99
N SER A 219 6.00 20.69 -4.84
CA SER A 219 6.30 21.55 -3.69
C SER A 219 5.15 22.52 -3.41
N ALA A 220 5.28 23.35 -2.37
CA ALA A 220 4.25 24.34 -2.02
C ALA A 220 3.97 25.37 -3.12
N THR A 221 4.88 25.53 -4.08
CA THR A 221 4.81 26.57 -5.13
C THR A 221 4.91 26.03 -6.55
N GLU A 222 5.21 24.74 -6.71
CA GLU A 222 5.48 24.13 -8.02
C GLU A 222 4.45 23.04 -8.33
N ALA A 223 3.62 23.32 -9.34
CA ALA A 223 2.72 22.34 -9.91
C ALA A 223 3.48 21.51 -10.95
N VAL A 224 3.27 20.20 -10.94
CA VAL A 224 3.82 19.28 -11.93
C VAL A 224 2.97 19.39 -13.20
N PRO A 225 3.54 19.83 -14.34
CA PRO A 225 2.81 19.90 -15.59
C PRO A 225 2.31 18.52 -16.02
N ASP A 226 1.13 18.49 -16.65
CA ASP A 226 0.54 17.27 -17.22
C ASP A 226 0.34 16.10 -16.23
N VAL A 227 0.33 16.39 -14.92
CA VAL A 227 -0.02 15.42 -13.87
C VAL A 227 -1.14 15.98 -13.01
N TYR A 228 -2.22 15.21 -12.88
CA TYR A 228 -3.42 15.61 -12.17
C TYR A 228 -3.75 14.58 -11.10
N GLN A 229 -4.23 15.05 -9.96
CA GLN A 229 -4.78 14.20 -8.91
C GLN A 229 -6.29 14.06 -9.10
N VAL A 230 -6.74 12.81 -9.26
CA VAL A 230 -8.16 12.44 -9.25
C VAL A 230 -8.51 11.91 -7.88
N SER A 231 -9.41 12.58 -7.17
CA SER A 231 -9.91 12.14 -5.87
C SER A 231 -11.33 11.61 -6.04
N VAL A 232 -11.52 10.33 -5.71
CA VAL A 232 -12.80 9.62 -5.88
C VAL A 232 -13.24 9.01 -4.54
N PRO A 233 -14.47 9.26 -4.08
CA PRO A 233 -15.03 8.58 -2.92
C PRO A 233 -15.41 7.15 -3.30
N VAL A 234 -14.88 6.17 -2.58
CA VAL A 234 -15.13 4.75 -2.83
C VAL A 234 -15.63 4.07 -1.56
N ARG A 235 -16.61 3.19 -1.72
CA ARG A 235 -17.08 2.26 -0.69
C ARG A 235 -16.50 0.88 -0.99
N LEU A 236 -15.71 0.34 -0.08
CA LEU A 236 -15.04 -0.94 -0.22
C LEU A 236 -15.61 -1.95 0.79
N PRO A 237 -15.96 -3.18 0.35
CA PRO A 237 -16.44 -4.22 1.24
C PRO A 237 -15.38 -4.66 2.25
N ALA A 238 -15.81 -5.25 3.36
CA ALA A 238 -14.93 -5.86 4.37
C ALA A 238 -14.06 -6.96 3.74
N LEU A 239 -12.75 -6.94 4.00
CA LEU A 239 -11.76 -7.89 3.47
C LEU A 239 -11.85 -8.09 1.94
N GLY A 240 -12.34 -7.07 1.23
CA GLY A 240 -12.73 -7.21 -0.17
C GLY A 240 -11.95 -6.30 -1.12
N LEU A 241 -12.07 -6.65 -2.39
CA LEU A 241 -11.52 -5.89 -3.51
C LEU A 241 -12.62 -5.04 -4.14
N GLY A 242 -12.24 -3.88 -4.67
CA GLY A 242 -13.07 -3.08 -5.56
C GLY A 242 -12.29 -2.70 -6.81
N VAL A 243 -12.98 -2.56 -7.94
CA VAL A 243 -12.36 -2.19 -9.22
C VAL A 243 -12.90 -0.84 -9.68
N LEU A 244 -11.99 0.05 -10.04
CA LEU A 244 -12.31 1.30 -10.73
C LEU A 244 -11.87 1.19 -12.19
N GLN A 245 -12.70 1.72 -13.09
CA GLN A 245 -12.36 1.86 -14.51
C GLN A 245 -12.06 3.34 -14.79
N LEU A 246 -10.89 3.63 -15.35
CA LEU A 246 -10.48 4.96 -15.75
C LEU A 246 -10.41 5.01 -17.28
N GLN A 247 -11.01 6.03 -17.88
CA GLN A 247 -10.96 6.24 -19.32
C GLN A 247 -10.88 7.72 -19.65
N LEU A 248 -10.42 8.02 -20.86
CA LEU A 248 -10.49 9.37 -21.40
C LEU A 248 -11.96 9.78 -21.56
N GLY A 249 -12.33 10.94 -21.01
CA GLY A 249 -13.68 11.47 -21.08
C GLY A 249 -13.92 12.59 -20.08
N LEU A 250 -14.91 13.42 -20.35
CA LEU A 250 -15.37 14.47 -19.45
C LEU A 250 -16.83 14.20 -19.08
N ASP A 251 -17.13 14.23 -17.77
CA ASP A 251 -18.50 14.19 -17.25
C ASP A 251 -18.73 15.46 -16.43
N GLY A 252 -19.03 16.57 -17.09
CA GLY A 252 -19.05 17.90 -16.47
C GLY A 252 -19.99 18.05 -15.25
N HIS A 253 -20.99 17.19 -15.11
CA HIS A 253 -21.87 17.18 -13.93
C HIS A 253 -21.28 16.39 -12.74
N ARG A 254 -20.40 15.43 -13.00
CA ARG A 254 -19.78 14.55 -11.99
C ARG A 254 -18.30 14.87 -11.74
N THR A 255 -17.71 15.76 -12.53
CA THR A 255 -16.34 16.22 -12.37
C THR A 255 -16.33 17.62 -11.73
N LEU A 256 -15.80 17.70 -10.51
CA LEU A 256 -15.62 18.96 -9.79
C LEU A 256 -14.17 19.45 -9.92
N PRO A 257 -13.92 20.67 -10.45
CA PRO A 257 -12.59 21.26 -10.42
C PRO A 257 -12.24 21.71 -9.00
N SER A 258 -10.99 21.50 -8.58
CA SER A 258 -10.49 22.08 -7.34
C SER A 258 -10.29 23.59 -7.46
N SER A 259 -10.49 24.33 -6.37
CA SER A 259 -10.06 25.74 -6.25
C SER A 259 -8.84 25.83 -5.35
N VAL A 260 -7.75 26.41 -5.86
CA VAL A 260 -6.49 26.59 -5.12
C VAL A 260 -6.21 28.09 -4.99
N ARG A 261 -5.87 28.53 -3.77
CA ARG A 261 -5.34 29.86 -3.48
C ARG A 261 -3.95 29.71 -2.91
N ILE A 262 -2.96 30.30 -3.57
CA ILE A 262 -1.58 30.37 -3.09
C ILE A 262 -1.43 31.71 -2.38
N TYR A 263 -0.93 31.68 -1.15
CA TYR A 263 -0.67 32.86 -0.32
C TYR A 263 0.82 33.16 -0.31
#